data_AF-A0A8B6EJV2-F1
#
_entry.id   AF-A0A8B6EJV2-F1
#
_cell.length_a   1.000
_cell.length_b   1.000
_cell.length_c   1.000
_cell.angle_alpha   90.00
_cell.angle_beta   90.00
_cell.angle_gamma   90.00
#
_symmetry.space_group_name_H-M   'P 1'
#
loop_
_entity.id
_entity.type
_entity.pdbx_description
1 polymer ?
#
loop_
_entity_poly.entity_id
_entity_poly.type
_entity_poly.pdbx_seq_one_letter_code
_entity_poly.pdbx_strand_id
1 'polypeptide(L)'
;MAEETIYLCNFRVSVDGDWLCLKELSDMQLEVDEGCLLSPEADDGRDPKTIERANLLNICKLIIKELIDSSLSHGRMLDDDHIPLQQFFVVLEHVLRHGLKPKKGILRDRKDFWSVLESIEKLVPEAGEITTSVREMPHIKTPLGRARAWLRLALMQKTLADYFKVLIEKKDEVLSDFYEPGAMLIEDEGMVIPGLLVGLNVIDCNMCIKEEDLDQPIGVIDFSLYLKDSRLQDSSPDNDREKDSKMATILDQKNYLEELNRHLK
;
A
#
# COMPACT_ATOMS: atom_id res chain seq x y z
N MET A 1 11.78 -6.13 -24.48
CA MET A 1 10.42 -5.75 -24.05
C MET A 1 10.52 -5.55 -22.56
N ALA A 2 10.60 -4.29 -22.15
CA ALA A 2 10.77 -3.89 -20.76
C ALA A 2 9.46 -3.21 -20.35
N GLU A 3 8.74 -3.82 -19.42
CA GLU A 3 7.63 -3.19 -18.72
C GLU A 3 8.19 -2.66 -17.41
N GLU A 4 8.31 -1.33 -17.30
CA GLU A 4 8.78 -0.67 -16.08
C GLU A 4 7.61 0.01 -15.34
N THR A 5 7.23 -0.63 -14.24
CA THR A 5 7.16 -0.11 -12.85
C THR A 5 6.80 1.37 -12.64
N ILE A 6 5.69 1.62 -11.93
CA ILE A 6 5.34 2.94 -11.39
C ILE A 6 5.84 3.08 -9.95
N TYR A 7 6.68 4.09 -9.70
CA TYR A 7 7.06 4.59 -8.37
C TYR A 7 6.20 5.81 -8.03
N LEU A 8 5.39 5.74 -6.96
CA LEU A 8 4.72 6.93 -6.41
C LEU A 8 5.59 7.58 -5.34
N CYS A 9 6.69 8.21 -5.75
CA CYS A 9 7.51 9.08 -4.87
C CYS A 9 7.87 10.44 -5.49
N ASN A 10 7.36 10.80 -6.67
CA ASN A 10 7.71 12.06 -7.35
C ASN A 10 6.50 12.85 -7.88
N PHE A 11 5.27 12.50 -7.53
CA PHE A 11 4.08 13.10 -8.16
C PHE A 11 3.24 13.89 -7.16
N ARG A 12 2.90 15.14 -7.52
CA ARG A 12 1.79 15.86 -6.88
C ARG A 12 0.49 15.34 -7.50
N VAL A 13 -0.44 14.93 -6.64
CA VAL A 13 -1.78 14.51 -7.04
C VAL A 13 -2.72 15.70 -6.91
N SER A 14 -3.41 16.06 -7.99
CA SER A 14 -4.49 17.05 -7.96
C SER A 14 -5.73 16.52 -8.68
N VAL A 15 -6.89 17.06 -8.33
CA VAL A 15 -8.18 16.71 -8.94
C VAL A 15 -8.55 17.83 -9.91
N ASP A 16 -8.78 17.48 -11.17
CA ASP A 16 -9.34 18.38 -12.18
C ASP A 16 -10.61 17.73 -12.76
N GLY A 17 -11.77 18.28 -12.35
CA GLY A 17 -13.07 17.65 -12.61
C GLY A 17 -13.14 16.23 -12.04
N ASP A 18 -13.46 15.25 -12.90
CA ASP A 18 -13.59 13.83 -12.53
C ASP A 18 -12.29 13.02 -12.69
N TRP A 19 -11.17 13.67 -13.02
CA TRP A 19 -9.89 13.01 -13.30
C TRP A 19 -8.85 13.26 -12.21
N LEU A 20 -8.08 12.23 -11.90
CA LEU A 20 -6.88 12.32 -11.07
C LEU A 20 -5.69 12.68 -11.96
N CYS A 21 -5.16 13.88 -11.80
CA CYS A 21 -3.97 14.34 -12.51
C CYS A 21 -2.73 14.06 -11.64
N LEU A 22 -1.76 13.36 -12.24
CA LEU A 22 -0.46 13.09 -11.65
C LEU A 22 0.57 13.99 -12.34
N LYS A 23 1.28 14.84 -11.59
CA LYS A 23 2.30 15.73 -12.14
C LYS A 23 3.65 15.48 -11.49
N GLU A 24 4.67 15.14 -12.28
CA GLU A 24 6.01 14.81 -11.80
C GLU A 24 6.73 16.08 -11.30
N LEU A 25 7.38 16.00 -10.13
CA LEU A 25 8.07 17.11 -9.48
C LEU A 25 9.39 17.50 -10.19
N SER A 26 9.88 16.67 -11.12
CA SER A 26 11.12 16.88 -11.87
C SER A 26 10.99 17.81 -13.09
N ASP A 27 9.77 18.15 -13.52
CA ASP A 27 9.50 18.92 -14.75
C ASP A 27 9.39 20.45 -14.56
N MET A 28 9.82 21.01 -13.43
CA MET A 28 9.99 22.47 -13.32
C MET A 28 11.43 22.89 -13.57
N GLN A 29 11.79 23.05 -14.84
CA GLN A 29 12.84 23.98 -15.27
C GLN A 29 12.22 25.20 -15.97
N LEU A 30 11.91 26.19 -15.13
CA LEU A 30 12.02 27.65 -15.30
C LEU A 30 11.54 28.31 -16.60
N GLU A 31 10.48 29.10 -16.50
CA GLU A 31 10.53 30.49 -16.97
C GLU A 31 10.25 31.42 -15.77
N VAL A 32 11.24 32.25 -15.46
CA VAL A 32 11.07 33.41 -14.58
C VAL A 32 10.34 34.45 -15.41
N ASP A 33 9.05 34.63 -15.14
CA ASP A 33 8.35 35.86 -15.52
C ASP A 33 8.00 36.60 -14.23
N GLU A 34 8.65 37.75 -14.01
CA GLU A 34 8.56 38.60 -12.81
C GLU A 34 7.18 39.28 -12.63
N GLY A 35 6.11 38.68 -13.12
CA GLY A 35 4.91 39.44 -13.50
C GLY A 35 3.56 38.85 -13.10
N CYS A 36 3.41 37.96 -12.11
CA CYS A 36 2.09 37.74 -11.51
C CYS A 36 2.16 37.04 -10.14
N LEU A 37 2.21 37.84 -9.09
CA LEU A 37 1.93 37.42 -7.73
C LEU A 37 0.45 37.03 -7.58
N LEU A 38 0.16 35.73 -7.67
CA LEU A 38 -0.98 35.13 -6.97
C LEU A 38 -0.49 33.84 -6.32
N SER A 39 -0.24 33.96 -5.03
CA SER A 39 0.20 32.91 -4.11
C SER A 39 -0.76 31.71 -4.11
N PRO A 40 -0.28 30.47 -4.31
CA PRO A 40 -0.97 29.31 -3.78
C PRO A 40 -0.59 29.19 -2.30
N GLU A 41 -1.45 29.72 -1.43
CA GLU A 41 -1.43 29.39 -0.01
C GLU A 41 -1.66 27.88 0.16
N ALA A 42 -0.59 27.14 0.46
CA ALA A 42 -0.50 25.95 1.32
C ALA A 42 0.72 25.09 0.90
N ASP A 43 1.93 25.64 1.06
CA ASP A 43 3.10 24.78 1.32
C ASP A 43 3.01 24.35 2.79
N ASP A 44 2.26 23.27 3.02
CA ASP A 44 2.19 22.65 4.33
C ASP A 44 3.50 21.89 4.53
N GLY A 45 4.51 22.56 5.09
CA GLY A 45 5.92 22.12 5.23
C GLY A 45 6.17 20.84 6.03
N ARG A 46 5.31 19.83 5.88
CA ARG A 46 5.42 18.48 6.39
C ARG A 46 6.44 17.71 5.56
N ASP A 47 7.38 17.08 6.26
CA ASP A 47 8.40 16.21 5.68
C ASP A 47 7.76 15.13 4.77
N PRO A 48 8.23 14.93 3.51
CA PRO A 48 7.66 13.97 2.58
C PRO A 48 7.48 12.56 3.15
N LYS A 49 8.41 12.08 3.97
CA LYS A 49 8.29 10.75 4.62
C LYS A 49 7.10 10.69 5.57
N THR A 50 6.78 11.78 6.25
CA THR A 50 5.62 11.85 7.14
C THR A 50 4.31 11.73 6.34
N ILE A 51 4.26 12.34 5.16
CA ILE A 51 3.12 12.19 4.24
C ILE A 51 3.03 10.75 3.73
N GLU A 52 4.15 10.16 3.32
CA GLU A 52 4.21 8.76 2.86
C GLU A 52 3.74 7.77 3.94
N ARG A 53 4.22 7.90 5.19
CA ARG A 53 3.78 7.05 6.31
C ARG A 53 2.28 7.20 6.59
N ALA A 54 1.77 8.43 6.62
CA ALA A 54 0.35 8.68 6.82
C ALA A 54 -0.49 8.04 5.70
N ASN A 55 -0.05 8.15 4.44
CA ASN A 55 -0.72 7.52 3.31
C ASN A 55 -0.72 6.00 3.41
N LEU A 56 0.44 5.39 3.70
CA LEU A 56 0.55 3.93 3.90
C LEU A 56 -0.36 3.46 5.03
N LEU A 57 -0.39 4.15 6.16
CA LEU A 57 -1.27 3.82 7.28
C LEU A 57 -2.75 3.90 6.88
N ASN A 58 -3.14 4.94 6.16
CA ASN A 58 -4.53 5.11 5.72
C ASN A 58 -4.95 4.03 4.73
N ILE A 59 -4.07 3.68 3.79
CA ILE A 59 -4.31 2.57 2.88
C ILE A 59 -4.43 1.26 3.65
N CYS A 60 -3.52 0.95 4.59
CA CYS A 60 -3.63 -0.22 5.47
C CYS A 60 -5.00 -0.31 6.14
N LYS A 61 -5.47 0.80 6.75
CA LYS A 61 -6.77 0.86 7.42
C LYS A 61 -7.93 0.54 6.47
N LEU A 62 -7.91 1.10 5.26
CA LEU A 62 -8.95 0.88 4.25
C LEU A 62 -8.99 -0.59 3.81
N ILE A 63 -7.84 -1.18 3.48
CA ILE A 63 -7.79 -2.57 3.01
C ILE A 63 -8.17 -3.55 4.13
N ILE A 64 -7.70 -3.32 5.36
CA ILE A 64 -8.03 -4.19 6.49
C ILE A 64 -9.53 -4.12 6.81
N LYS A 65 -10.14 -2.92 6.74
CA LYS A 65 -11.59 -2.77 6.88
C LYS A 65 -12.32 -3.57 5.81
N GLU A 66 -11.95 -3.41 4.55
CA GLU A 66 -12.56 -4.15 3.42
C GLU A 66 -12.41 -5.67 3.58
N LEU A 67 -11.25 -6.14 4.05
CA LEU A 67 -11.03 -7.57 4.30
C LEU A 67 -11.96 -8.13 5.37
N ILE A 68 -12.12 -7.42 6.48
CA ILE A 68 -13.00 -7.82 7.57
C ILE A 68 -14.46 -7.79 7.09
N ASP A 69 -14.88 -6.71 6.43
CA ASP A 69 -16.25 -6.54 5.91
C ASP A 69 -16.58 -7.62 4.86
N SER A 70 -15.66 -7.91 3.93
CA SER A 70 -15.81 -8.96 2.92
C SER A 70 -15.88 -10.36 3.54
N SER A 71 -15.01 -10.66 4.51
CA SER A 71 -15.01 -11.96 5.19
C SER A 71 -16.30 -12.20 5.97
N LEU A 72 -16.78 -11.20 6.71
CA LEU A 72 -18.01 -11.28 7.51
C LEU A 72 -19.28 -11.38 6.65
N SER A 73 -19.31 -10.71 5.50
CA SER A 73 -20.46 -10.72 4.60
C SER A 73 -20.62 -12.04 3.83
N HIS A 74 -19.52 -12.65 3.41
CA HIS A 74 -19.55 -13.88 2.60
C HIS A 74 -19.46 -15.15 3.44
N GLY A 75 -18.94 -15.07 4.67
CA GLY A 75 -18.77 -16.23 5.57
C GLY A 75 -17.88 -17.34 5.00
N ARG A 76 -17.06 -17.01 4.00
CA ARG A 76 -16.16 -17.93 3.30
C ARG A 76 -14.73 -17.68 3.71
N MET A 77 -13.96 -18.76 3.70
CA MET A 77 -12.52 -18.72 3.79
C MET A 77 -11.96 -17.95 2.59
N LEU A 78 -11.04 -17.02 2.83
CA LEU A 78 -10.38 -16.26 1.77
C LEU A 78 -9.23 -17.07 1.18
N ASP A 79 -9.06 -17.02 -0.14
CA ASP A 79 -7.99 -17.69 -0.88
C ASP A 79 -7.20 -16.69 -1.73
N ASP A 80 -6.28 -17.19 -2.55
CA ASP A 80 -5.38 -16.37 -3.35
C ASP A 80 -6.09 -15.51 -4.40
N ASP A 81 -7.33 -15.82 -4.78
CA ASP A 81 -8.09 -15.06 -5.77
C ASP A 81 -8.79 -13.82 -5.17
N HIS A 82 -8.79 -13.68 -3.84
CA HIS A 82 -9.41 -12.55 -3.17
C HIS A 82 -8.58 -11.27 -3.33
N ILE A 83 -9.01 -10.37 -4.21
CA ILE A 83 -8.27 -9.15 -4.57
C ILE A 83 -7.88 -8.27 -3.37
N PRO A 84 -8.76 -7.94 -2.40
CA PRO A 84 -8.34 -7.19 -1.22
C PRO A 84 -7.25 -7.90 -0.39
N LEU A 85 -7.19 -9.23 -0.42
CA LEU A 85 -6.18 -10.00 0.31
C LEU A 85 -4.82 -9.89 -0.38
N GLN A 86 -4.79 -10.00 -1.71
CA GLN A 86 -3.58 -9.75 -2.49
C GLN A 86 -3.03 -8.34 -2.24
N GLN A 87 -3.91 -7.33 -2.29
CA GLN A 87 -3.52 -5.93 -2.08
C GLN A 87 -3.06 -5.65 -0.65
N PHE A 88 -3.62 -6.34 0.35
CA PHE A 88 -3.12 -6.27 1.72
C PHE A 88 -1.65 -6.69 1.80
N PHE A 89 -1.25 -7.79 1.16
CA PHE A 89 0.16 -8.20 1.18
C PHE A 89 1.07 -7.22 0.45
N VAL A 90 0.62 -6.61 -0.64
CA VAL A 90 1.36 -5.56 -1.33
C VAL A 90 1.59 -4.35 -0.41
N VAL A 91 0.55 -3.89 0.27
CA VAL A 91 0.66 -2.74 1.19
C VAL A 91 1.51 -3.08 2.41
N LEU A 92 1.38 -4.29 2.96
CA LEU A 92 2.20 -4.74 4.08
C LEU A 92 3.68 -4.83 3.68
N GLU A 93 3.98 -5.24 2.45
CA GLU A 93 5.33 -5.19 1.90
C GLU A 93 5.86 -3.74 1.84
N HIS A 94 5.05 -2.77 1.41
CA HIS A 94 5.44 -1.35 1.43
C HIS A 94 5.70 -0.83 2.85
N VAL A 95 4.86 -1.21 3.83
CA VAL A 95 5.06 -0.88 5.25
C VAL A 95 6.42 -1.40 5.74
N LEU A 96 6.74 -2.66 5.43
CA LEU A 96 8.01 -3.28 5.81
C LEU A 96 9.22 -2.70 5.06
N ARG A 97 9.03 -2.14 3.86
CA ARG A 97 10.13 -1.57 3.06
C ARG A 97 10.40 -0.10 3.36
N HIS A 98 9.40 0.64 3.81
CA HIS A 98 9.49 2.09 3.96
C HIS A 98 10.59 2.49 4.97
N GLY A 99 11.61 3.17 4.47
CA GLY A 99 12.74 3.65 5.27
C GLY A 99 13.76 2.58 5.64
N LEU A 100 13.77 1.42 4.98
CA LEU A 100 14.87 0.45 5.12
C LEU A 100 16.20 1.10 4.72
N LYS A 101 17.25 0.83 5.50
CA LYS A 101 18.59 1.34 5.23
C LYS A 101 19.10 0.81 3.88
N PRO A 102 19.62 1.67 2.99
CA PRO A 102 20.18 1.22 1.73
C PRO A 102 21.46 0.41 1.95
N LYS A 103 21.83 -0.40 0.96
CA LYS A 103 23.09 -1.14 0.96
C LYS A 103 24.27 -0.18 1.09
N LYS A 104 24.94 -0.17 2.24
CA LYS A 104 26.21 0.56 2.42
C LYS A 104 27.39 -0.40 2.31
N GLY A 105 28.12 -0.33 1.19
CA GLY A 105 29.40 -1.00 0.96
C GLY A 105 29.36 -2.33 0.19
N ILE A 106 30.52 -2.76 -0.31
CA ILE A 106 30.73 -4.00 -1.08
C ILE A 106 30.69 -5.26 -0.17
N LEU A 107 30.91 -5.10 1.14
CA LEU A 107 31.03 -6.19 2.12
C LEU A 107 29.87 -6.30 3.13
N ARG A 108 28.90 -5.38 3.15
CA ARG A 108 27.79 -5.47 4.12
C ARG A 108 26.65 -6.31 3.51
N ASP A 109 26.23 -7.33 4.25
CA ASP A 109 25.11 -8.19 3.88
C ASP A 109 23.84 -7.36 3.60
N ARG A 110 23.09 -7.80 2.59
CA ARG A 110 21.85 -7.17 2.17
C ARG A 110 20.83 -7.30 3.31
N LYS A 111 20.59 -6.22 4.06
CA LYS A 111 19.45 -6.12 4.97
C LYS A 111 18.21 -5.75 4.16
N ASP A 112 17.54 -6.76 3.62
CA ASP A 112 16.19 -6.61 3.04
C ASP A 112 15.12 -6.85 4.12
N PHE A 113 13.84 -6.68 3.77
CA PHE A 113 12.76 -6.92 4.74
C PHE A 113 12.61 -8.40 5.11
N TRP A 114 13.12 -9.33 4.28
CA TRP A 114 13.23 -10.73 4.68
C TRP A 114 14.12 -10.89 5.90
N SER A 115 15.27 -10.21 5.92
CA SER A 115 16.18 -10.18 7.07
C SER A 115 15.52 -9.64 8.35
N VAL A 116 14.53 -8.73 8.22
CA VAL A 116 13.72 -8.24 9.34
C VAL A 116 12.81 -9.36 9.86
N LEU A 117 12.12 -10.08 8.97
CA LEU A 117 11.25 -11.20 9.35
C LEU A 117 12.05 -12.36 9.97
N GLU A 118 13.21 -12.68 9.42
CA GLU A 118 14.11 -13.69 10.01
C GLU A 118 14.56 -13.32 11.42
N SER A 119 14.69 -12.02 11.74
CA SER A 119 15.07 -11.61 13.09
C SER A 119 14.01 -11.94 14.15
N ILE A 120 12.74 -12.12 13.75
CA ILE A 120 11.63 -12.44 14.65
C ILE A 120 11.87 -13.78 15.33
N GLU A 121 12.48 -14.77 14.66
CA GLU A 121 12.75 -16.10 15.23
C GLU A 121 13.71 -16.04 16.44
N LYS A 122 14.49 -14.96 16.56
CA LYS A 122 15.36 -14.71 17.72
C LYS A 122 14.61 -14.16 18.93
N LEU A 123 13.46 -13.52 18.69
CA LEU A 123 12.60 -12.93 19.71
C LEU A 123 11.47 -13.88 20.12
N VAL A 124 10.95 -14.63 19.14
CA VAL A 124 9.83 -15.56 19.26
C VAL A 124 10.23 -16.88 18.58
N PRO A 125 10.75 -17.86 19.34
CA PRO A 125 11.25 -19.13 18.79
C PRO A 125 10.23 -19.88 17.92
N GLU A 126 8.94 -19.73 18.20
CA GLU A 126 7.84 -20.33 17.45
C GLU A 126 7.81 -19.88 15.99
N ALA A 127 8.27 -18.65 15.69
CA ALA A 127 8.39 -18.16 14.31
C ALA A 127 9.40 -18.98 13.48
N GLY A 128 10.30 -19.71 14.14
CA GLY A 128 11.30 -20.56 13.48
C GLY A 128 10.69 -21.69 12.64
N GLU A 129 9.47 -22.14 12.96
CA GLU A 129 8.75 -23.12 12.14
C GLU A 129 8.41 -22.54 10.76
N ILE A 130 7.81 -21.33 10.73
CA ILE A 130 7.50 -20.63 9.49
C ILE A 130 8.78 -20.32 8.72
N THR A 131 9.81 -19.80 9.41
CA THR A 131 11.09 -19.43 8.78
C THR A 131 11.77 -20.63 8.13
N THR A 132 11.78 -21.79 8.81
CA THR A 132 12.33 -23.03 8.25
C THR A 132 11.50 -23.49 7.05
N SER A 133 10.16 -23.48 7.19
CA SER A 133 9.24 -23.88 6.12
C SER A 133 9.50 -23.12 4.82
N VAL A 134 9.60 -21.79 4.86
CA VAL A 134 9.82 -20.98 3.65
C VAL A 134 11.24 -21.10 3.09
N ARG A 135 12.24 -21.40 3.92
CA ARG A 135 13.63 -21.67 3.46
C ARG A 135 13.74 -22.98 2.70
N GLU A 136 12.92 -23.98 3.05
CA GLU A 136 12.92 -25.31 2.45
C GLU A 136 12.07 -25.41 1.16
N MET A 137 11.32 -24.35 0.81
CA MET A 137 10.50 -24.34 -0.41
C MET A 137 11.38 -24.23 -1.67
N PRO A 138 11.44 -25.26 -2.53
CA PRO A 138 12.39 -25.30 -3.66
C PRO A 138 12.01 -24.35 -4.80
N HIS A 139 10.74 -23.96 -4.92
CA HIS A 139 10.25 -23.06 -5.96
C HIS A 139 10.52 -21.59 -5.65
N ILE A 140 10.68 -21.23 -4.36
CA ILE A 140 10.94 -19.86 -3.90
C ILE A 140 12.46 -19.64 -3.79
N LYS A 141 13.00 -18.80 -4.66
CA LYS A 141 14.45 -18.62 -4.84
C LYS A 141 14.96 -17.32 -4.26
N THR A 142 14.10 -16.31 -4.08
CA THR A 142 14.52 -14.98 -3.64
C THR A 142 14.15 -14.70 -2.18
N PRO A 143 14.88 -13.80 -1.49
CA PRO A 143 14.46 -13.29 -0.19
C PRO A 143 13.07 -12.64 -0.22
N LEU A 144 12.73 -11.98 -1.34
CA LEU A 144 11.42 -11.38 -1.56
C LEU A 144 10.30 -12.43 -1.50
N GLY A 145 10.43 -13.51 -2.27
CA GLY A 145 9.45 -14.58 -2.28
C GLY A 145 9.34 -15.28 -0.93
N ARG A 146 10.47 -15.46 -0.22
CA ARG A 146 10.47 -16.03 1.14
C ARG A 146 9.70 -15.15 2.12
N ALA A 147 9.92 -13.84 2.08
CA ALA A 147 9.21 -12.91 2.95
C ALA A 147 7.71 -12.90 2.67
N ARG A 148 7.31 -12.94 1.39
CA ARG A 148 5.91 -13.02 1.00
C ARG A 148 5.23 -14.31 1.44
N ALA A 149 5.91 -15.44 1.30
CA ALA A 149 5.43 -16.73 1.81
C ALA A 149 5.31 -16.70 3.33
N TRP A 150 6.30 -16.12 4.02
CA TRP A 150 6.32 -16.01 5.48
C TRP A 150 5.13 -15.19 5.99
N LEU A 151 4.85 -14.05 5.37
CA LEU A 151 3.69 -13.20 5.72
C LEU A 151 2.37 -13.93 5.50
N ARG A 152 2.23 -14.69 4.40
CA ARG A 152 1.05 -15.51 4.12
C ARG A 152 0.86 -16.59 5.17
N LEU A 153 1.91 -17.33 5.53
CA LEU A 153 1.87 -18.35 6.57
C LEU A 153 1.54 -17.77 7.94
N ALA A 154 2.17 -16.66 8.33
CA ALA A 154 1.89 -15.99 9.60
C ALA A 154 0.44 -15.49 9.69
N LEU A 155 -0.14 -15.02 8.58
CA LEU A 155 -1.55 -14.66 8.52
C LEU A 155 -2.45 -15.89 8.69
N MET A 156 -2.20 -16.98 7.95
CA MET A 156 -2.96 -18.23 8.05
C MET A 156 -2.90 -18.85 9.45
N GLN A 157 -1.76 -18.72 10.13
CA GLN A 157 -1.57 -19.20 11.50
C GLN A 157 -2.14 -18.24 12.55
N LYS A 158 -2.67 -17.08 12.16
CA LYS A 158 -3.22 -16.04 13.06
C LYS A 158 -2.20 -15.49 14.07
N THR A 159 -0.92 -15.49 13.68
CA THR A 159 0.21 -15.04 14.51
C THR A 159 0.87 -13.77 13.99
N LEU A 160 0.48 -13.30 12.80
CA LEU A 160 1.05 -12.11 12.16
C LEU A 160 1.03 -10.87 13.07
N ALA A 161 -0.08 -10.62 13.75
CA ALA A 161 -0.23 -9.48 14.65
C ALA A 161 0.73 -9.55 15.84
N ASP A 162 0.91 -10.74 16.42
CA ASP A 162 1.80 -10.97 17.56
C ASP A 162 3.26 -10.74 17.17
N TYR A 163 3.67 -11.21 15.99
CA TYR A 163 5.02 -10.98 15.48
C TYR A 163 5.30 -9.49 15.24
N PHE A 164 4.37 -8.75 14.65
CA PHE A 164 4.51 -7.30 14.46
C PHE A 164 4.53 -6.56 15.80
N LYS A 165 3.72 -6.98 16.76
CA LYS A 165 3.73 -6.41 18.11
C LYS A 165 5.11 -6.54 18.75
N VAL A 166 5.73 -7.73 18.71
CA VAL A 166 7.06 -7.95 19.28
C VAL A 166 8.14 -7.14 18.55
N LEU A 167 8.08 -7.04 17.22
CA LEU A 167 9.00 -6.19 16.46
C LEU A 167 8.94 -4.72 16.91
N ILE A 168 7.74 -4.20 17.12
CA ILE A 168 7.50 -2.81 17.53
C ILE A 168 7.91 -2.59 18.99
N GLU A 169 7.61 -3.52 19.89
CA GLU A 169 8.04 -3.46 21.30
C GLU A 169 9.57 -3.49 21.43
N LYS A 170 10.26 -4.13 20.48
CA LYS A 170 11.72 -4.22 20.40
C LYS A 170 12.35 -3.31 19.35
N LYS A 171 11.66 -2.25 18.93
CA LYS A 171 12.10 -1.40 17.81
C LYS A 171 13.48 -0.78 18.02
N ASP A 172 13.80 -0.34 19.24
CA ASP A 172 15.10 0.29 19.53
C ASP A 172 16.27 -0.71 19.50
N GLU A 173 16.02 -1.96 19.89
CA GLU A 173 17.02 -3.04 19.94
C GLU A 173 17.23 -3.69 18.57
N VAL A 174 16.16 -3.86 17.78
CA VAL A 174 16.18 -4.66 16.55
C VAL A 174 15.96 -3.78 15.33
N LEU A 175 14.86 -3.04 15.24
CA LEU A 175 14.49 -2.31 14.02
C LEU A 175 15.40 -1.12 13.72
N SER A 176 15.95 -0.46 14.74
CA SER A 176 16.93 0.63 14.60
C SER A 176 18.14 0.22 13.74
N ASP A 177 18.41 -1.08 13.65
CA ASP A 177 19.52 -1.68 12.94
C ASP A 177 19.22 -1.89 11.43
N PHE A 178 17.94 -1.90 11.07
CA PHE A 178 17.41 -2.12 9.72
C PHE A 178 16.84 -0.85 9.08
N TYR A 179 16.34 0.10 9.85
CA TYR A 179 15.58 1.26 9.36
C TYR A 179 16.25 2.59 9.69
N GLU A 180 16.16 3.56 8.77
CA GLU A 180 16.56 4.95 8.99
C GLU A 180 15.54 5.68 9.90
N PRO A 181 15.93 6.77 10.57
CA PRO A 181 14.97 7.67 11.25
C PRO A 181 13.88 8.16 10.27
N GLY A 182 12.64 8.27 10.75
CA GLY A 182 11.48 8.60 9.91
C GLY A 182 10.87 7.40 9.15
N ALA A 183 11.35 6.17 9.39
CA ALA A 183 10.81 4.96 8.77
C ALA A 183 9.46 4.53 9.37
N MET A 184 8.68 3.76 8.61
CA MET A 184 7.30 3.43 8.96
C MET A 184 7.21 2.67 10.29
N LEU A 185 8.08 1.67 10.49
CA LEU A 185 8.08 0.85 11.71
C LEU A 185 8.80 1.51 12.90
N ILE A 186 9.43 2.67 12.71
CA ILE A 186 10.15 3.40 13.77
C ILE A 186 9.24 4.47 14.39
N GLU A 187 8.44 5.11 13.54
CA GLU A 187 7.55 6.22 13.91
C GLU A 187 6.18 5.75 14.41
N ASP A 188 5.37 6.71 14.88
CA ASP A 188 4.07 6.47 15.53
C ASP A 188 3.08 5.71 14.64
N GLU A 189 3.13 5.89 13.31
CA GLU A 189 2.26 5.17 12.39
C GLU A 189 2.48 3.65 12.47
N GLY A 190 3.73 3.22 12.65
CA GLY A 190 4.10 1.81 12.82
C GLY A 190 3.52 1.19 14.09
N MET A 191 3.36 1.98 15.16
CA MET A 191 2.79 1.53 16.43
C MET A 191 1.31 1.12 16.30
N VAL A 192 0.60 1.65 15.30
CA VAL A 192 -0.80 1.36 15.04
C VAL A 192 -0.98 0.04 14.28
N ILE A 193 0.01 -0.35 13.46
CA ILE A 193 -0.07 -1.53 12.57
C ILE A 193 -0.40 -2.82 13.32
N PRO A 194 0.27 -3.21 14.42
CA PRO A 194 -0.06 -4.43 15.14
C PRO A 194 -1.53 -4.48 15.58
N GLY A 195 -2.08 -3.35 16.05
CA GLY A 195 -3.48 -3.25 16.48
C GLY A 195 -4.46 -3.45 15.34
N LEU A 196 -4.14 -2.97 14.13
CA LEU A 196 -4.95 -3.24 12.93
C LEU A 196 -4.89 -4.72 12.54
N LEU A 197 -3.71 -5.32 12.61
CA LEU A 197 -3.50 -6.73 12.26
C LEU A 197 -4.26 -7.69 13.18
N VAL A 198 -4.48 -7.34 14.46
CA VAL A 198 -5.32 -8.13 15.37
C VAL A 198 -6.74 -8.31 14.82
N GLY A 199 -7.27 -7.31 14.12
CA GLY A 199 -8.57 -7.38 13.46
C GLY A 199 -8.66 -8.48 12.42
N LEU A 200 -7.55 -8.90 11.82
CA LEU A 200 -7.50 -9.97 10.82
C LEU A 200 -7.56 -11.38 11.43
N ASN A 201 -7.39 -11.54 12.75
CA ASN A 201 -7.43 -12.86 13.40
C ASN A 201 -8.80 -13.56 13.29
N VAL A 202 -9.86 -12.78 13.03
CA VAL A 202 -11.21 -13.32 12.81
C VAL A 202 -11.40 -13.89 11.40
N ILE A 203 -10.48 -13.60 10.48
CA ILE A 203 -10.54 -14.04 9.09
C ILE A 203 -9.88 -15.41 8.99
N ASP A 204 -10.53 -16.33 8.27
CA ASP A 204 -9.95 -17.62 7.91
C ASP A 204 -9.40 -17.53 6.47
N CYS A 205 -8.11 -17.82 6.30
CA CYS A 205 -7.44 -17.80 5.00
C CYS A 205 -6.87 -19.17 4.68
N ASN A 206 -6.91 -19.56 3.41
CA ASN A 206 -6.22 -20.74 2.89
C ASN A 206 -5.59 -20.42 1.53
N MET A 207 -4.28 -20.16 1.57
CA MET A 207 -3.49 -19.70 0.42
C MET A 207 -2.54 -20.80 -0.07
N CYS A 208 -2.48 -20.99 -1.39
CA CYS A 208 -1.68 -21.97 -2.10
C CYS A 208 -0.27 -21.43 -2.41
N ILE A 209 0.57 -21.35 -1.38
CA ILE A 209 1.96 -20.84 -1.51
C ILE A 209 2.83 -21.65 -2.49
N LYS A 210 2.50 -22.93 -2.72
CA LYS A 210 3.27 -23.82 -3.61
C LYS A 210 3.03 -23.55 -5.10
N GLU A 211 1.93 -22.91 -5.45
CA GLU A 211 1.49 -22.71 -6.83
C GLU A 211 1.70 -21.26 -7.30
N GLU A 212 1.86 -20.32 -6.37
CA GLU A 212 2.08 -18.89 -6.64
C GLU A 212 3.56 -18.57 -6.93
N ASP A 213 3.82 -17.73 -7.94
CA ASP A 213 5.16 -17.19 -8.20
C ASP A 213 5.42 -15.94 -7.34
N LEU A 214 5.85 -16.18 -6.11
CA LEU A 214 6.11 -15.15 -5.11
C LEU A 214 7.39 -14.34 -5.37
N ASP A 215 8.25 -14.78 -6.28
CA ASP A 215 9.52 -14.12 -6.61
C ASP A 215 9.35 -12.93 -7.57
N GLN A 216 8.16 -12.77 -8.17
CA GLN A 216 7.86 -11.68 -9.10
C GLN A 216 7.92 -10.29 -8.45
N PRO A 217 8.09 -9.20 -9.21
CA PRO A 217 8.01 -7.84 -8.68
C PRO A 217 6.67 -7.50 -7.99
N ILE A 218 6.61 -6.34 -7.34
CA ILE A 218 5.45 -5.90 -6.55
C ILE A 218 4.20 -5.75 -7.44
N GLY A 219 3.06 -6.27 -6.98
CA GLY A 219 1.77 -6.14 -7.66
C GLY A 219 1.20 -4.71 -7.57
N VAL A 220 0.28 -4.37 -8.47
CA VAL A 220 -0.35 -3.03 -8.49
C VAL A 220 -1.53 -2.97 -7.50
N ILE A 221 -1.64 -1.89 -6.74
CA ILE A 221 -2.82 -1.62 -5.89
C ILE A 221 -3.87 -0.89 -6.72
N ASP A 222 -5.05 -1.49 -6.86
CA ASP A 222 -6.23 -0.83 -7.44
C ASP A 222 -6.99 -0.06 -6.36
N PHE A 223 -6.68 1.23 -6.23
CA PHE A 223 -7.35 2.13 -5.28
C PHE A 223 -8.83 2.39 -5.61
N SER A 224 -9.31 2.08 -6.83
CA SER A 224 -10.71 2.31 -7.19
C SER A 224 -11.66 1.47 -6.34
N LEU A 225 -11.19 0.34 -5.80
CA LEU A 225 -11.94 -0.53 -4.90
C LEU A 225 -12.26 0.17 -3.58
N TYR A 226 -11.30 0.90 -3.00
CA TYR A 226 -11.45 1.53 -1.68
C TYR A 226 -12.04 2.94 -1.75
N LEU A 227 -11.93 3.62 -2.90
CA LEU A 227 -12.46 4.97 -3.10
C LEU A 227 -13.96 4.99 -3.43
N LYS A 228 -14.56 3.84 -3.76
CA LYS A 228 -15.99 3.73 -4.09
C LYS A 228 -16.90 3.85 -2.88
N ASP A 229 -16.44 3.41 -1.71
CA ASP A 229 -17.29 3.25 -0.54
C ASP A 229 -17.59 4.57 0.20
N SER A 230 -16.69 5.57 0.07
CA SER A 230 -16.94 6.94 0.56
C SER A 230 -18.12 7.65 -0.11
N ARG A 231 -18.63 7.14 -1.25
CA ARG A 231 -19.76 7.73 -1.98
C ARG A 231 -21.12 7.20 -1.54
N LEU A 232 -21.18 6.09 -0.80
CA LEU A 232 -22.44 5.47 -0.38
C LEU A 232 -22.90 5.91 1.02
N GLN A 233 -22.00 6.46 1.83
CA GLN A 233 -22.33 6.96 3.18
C GLN A 233 -22.94 8.38 3.19
N ASP A 234 -22.97 9.08 2.06
CA ASP A 234 -23.50 10.46 1.95
C ASP A 234 -24.83 10.54 1.18
N SER A 235 -25.68 9.52 1.36
CA SER A 235 -26.99 9.40 0.72
C SER A 235 -28.06 10.20 1.47
N SER A 236 -27.98 11.52 1.38
CA SER A 236 -29.13 12.40 1.61
C SER A 236 -29.84 12.71 0.28
N PRO A 237 -31.18 12.54 0.18
CA PRO A 237 -31.93 12.54 -1.09
C PRO A 237 -31.95 13.88 -1.84
N ASP A 238 -31.48 14.97 -1.23
CA ASP A 238 -31.35 16.28 -1.90
C ASP A 238 -30.11 16.37 -2.81
N ASN A 239 -29.07 15.57 -2.57
CA ASN A 239 -27.83 15.60 -3.36
C ASN A 239 -27.92 14.87 -4.70
N ASP A 240 -28.86 13.93 -4.87
CA ASP A 240 -29.00 13.15 -6.10
C ASP A 240 -29.56 13.99 -7.26
N ARG A 241 -30.46 14.94 -6.98
CA ARG A 241 -31.03 15.82 -8.01
C ARG A 241 -30.00 16.80 -8.59
N GLU A 242 -29.09 17.28 -7.76
CA GLU A 242 -28.03 18.18 -8.20
C GLU A 242 -26.94 17.43 -8.99
N LYS A 243 -26.69 16.15 -8.63
CA LYS A 243 -25.75 15.27 -9.32
C LYS A 243 -26.27 14.81 -10.69
N ASP A 244 -27.56 14.47 -10.80
CA ASP A 244 -28.18 14.13 -12.08
C ASP A 244 -28.17 15.32 -13.06
N SER A 245 -28.36 16.54 -12.54
CA SER A 245 -28.25 17.77 -13.34
C SER A 245 -26.82 18.03 -13.83
N LYS A 246 -25.81 17.74 -13.00
CA LYS A 246 -24.39 17.88 -13.39
C LYS A 246 -23.99 16.82 -14.42
N MET A 247 -24.42 15.57 -14.22
CA MET A 247 -24.19 14.47 -15.17
C MET A 247 -24.83 14.74 -16.54
N ALA A 248 -26.06 15.25 -16.57
CA ALA A 248 -26.73 15.63 -17.81
C ALA A 248 -25.97 16.74 -18.57
N THR A 249 -25.43 17.72 -17.84
CA THR A 249 -24.65 18.82 -18.43
C THR A 249 -23.34 18.33 -19.03
N ILE A 250 -22.66 17.39 -18.36
CA ILE A 250 -21.40 16.81 -18.84
C ILE A 250 -21.64 15.96 -20.11
N LEU A 251 -22.74 15.21 -20.16
CA LEU A 251 -23.10 14.40 -21.33
C LEU A 251 -23.44 15.28 -22.56
N ASP A 252 -24.12 16.40 -22.34
CA ASP A 252 -24.40 17.38 -23.41
C ASP A 252 -23.12 18.04 -23.94
N GLN A 253 -22.19 18.40 -23.04
CA GLN A 253 -20.88 18.94 -23.44
C GLN A 253 -20.06 17.93 -24.24
N LYS A 254 -20.09 16.65 -23.84
CA LYS A 254 -19.43 15.57 -24.56
C LYS A 254 -20.03 15.38 -25.96
N ASN A 255 -21.36 15.32 -26.07
CA ASN A 255 -22.04 15.19 -27.35
C ASN A 255 -21.72 16.38 -28.28
N TYR A 256 -21.68 17.60 -27.75
CA TYR A 256 -21.31 18.78 -28.52
C TYR A 256 -19.88 18.71 -29.06
N LEU A 257 -18.92 18.27 -28.24
CA LEU A 257 -17.53 18.07 -28.64
C LEU A 257 -17.37 16.97 -29.70
N GLU A 258 -18.11 15.88 -29.56
CA GLU A 258 -18.14 14.79 -30.55
C GLU A 258 -18.75 15.23 -31.87
N GLU A 259 -19.82 16.03 -31.84
CA GLU A 259 -20.45 16.64 -33.02
C GLU A 259 -19.47 17.58 -33.75
N LEU A 260 -18.76 18.42 -32.99
CA LEU A 260 -17.77 19.36 -33.53
C LEU A 260 -16.59 18.63 -34.19
N ASN A 261 -16.07 17.57 -33.54
CA ASN A 261 -15.02 16.73 -34.11
C ASN A 261 -15.46 15.96 -35.36
N ARG A 262 -16.77 15.67 -35.49
CA ARG A 262 -17.33 15.03 -36.68
C ARG A 262 -17.31 15.95 -37.91
N HIS A 263 -17.38 17.26 -37.70
CA HIS A 263 -17.35 18.29 -38.76
C HIS A 263 -15.93 18.79 -39.07
N LEU A 264 -14.92 18.34 -38.30
CA LEU A 264 -13.50 18.70 -38.47
C LEU A 264 -12.67 17.57 -39.14
N LYS A 265 -13.31 16.49 -39.59
CA LYS A 265 -12.75 15.43 -40.44
C LYS A 265 -13.31 15.52 -41.85
#